data_AF-A0A5J6YUP5-F1
#
_entry.id   AF-A0A5J6YUP5-F1
#
_cell.length_a   1.000
_cell.length_b   1.000
_cell.length_c   1.000
_cell.angle_alpha   90.00
_cell.angle_beta   90.00
_cell.angle_gamma   90.00
#
_symmetry.space_group_name_H-M   'P 1'
#
loop_
_entity.id
_entity.type
_entity.pdbx_description
1 polymer ?
#
loop_
_entity_poly.entity_id
_entity_poly.type
_entity_poly.pdbx_seq_one_letter_code
_entity_poly.pdbx_strand_id
1 'polypeptide(L)'
;MTAPETPFAPGQRWAYHTRPSEGTSTLLILRGGGDTWHITVDGLHLKNPYTAGGVQTDLPHSPISAGALRASVTDLLEEGAPLPEDQSGYEQWRGAHERGEAGVFTLEVAQIVTALEEAVNTPRPSEGNPLFQKNKLK
;
A
#
# COMPACT_ATOMS: atom_id res chain seq x y z
N MET A 1 -31.41 5.15 -3.56
CA MET A 1 -30.74 5.82 -4.68
C MET A 1 -29.25 5.82 -4.37
N THR A 2 -28.48 4.93 -4.98
CA THR A 2 -27.01 4.96 -4.89
C THR A 2 -26.51 6.15 -5.71
N ALA A 3 -25.61 6.95 -5.14
CA ALA A 3 -24.93 8.00 -5.90
C ALA A 3 -24.23 7.38 -7.11
N PRO A 4 -24.11 8.09 -8.25
CA PRO A 4 -23.31 7.60 -9.36
C PRO A 4 -21.88 7.38 -8.86
N GLU A 5 -21.35 6.17 -9.06
CA GLU A 5 -19.95 5.91 -8.74
C GLU A 5 -19.08 6.71 -9.70
N THR A 6 -18.30 7.65 -9.17
CA THR A 6 -17.29 8.36 -9.95
C THR A 6 -16.31 7.32 -10.51
N PRO A 7 -16.14 7.23 -11.84
CA PRO A 7 -15.18 6.30 -12.41
C PRO A 7 -13.76 6.70 -12.02
N PHE A 8 -12.99 5.74 -11.54
CA PHE A 8 -11.58 5.94 -11.24
C PHE A 8 -10.76 6.09 -12.53
N ALA A 9 -9.75 6.97 -12.48
CA ALA A 9 -8.83 7.19 -13.58
C ALA A 9 -7.41 7.48 -13.05
N PRO A 10 -6.36 7.08 -13.81
CA PRO A 10 -4.99 7.51 -13.53
C PRO A 10 -4.86 9.03 -13.44
N GLY A 11 -4.05 9.51 -12.51
CA GLY A 11 -3.85 10.95 -12.28
C GLY A 11 -4.89 11.58 -11.37
N GLN A 12 -5.84 10.83 -10.83
CA GLN A 12 -6.75 11.35 -9.81
C GLN A 12 -6.10 11.27 -8.42
N ARG A 13 -6.06 12.41 -7.73
CA ARG A 13 -5.65 12.50 -6.32
C ARG A 13 -6.87 12.62 -5.43
N TRP A 14 -6.91 11.86 -4.35
CA TRP A 14 -8.06 11.75 -3.47
C TRP A 14 -7.66 11.93 -2.01
N ALA A 15 -8.55 12.57 -1.24
CA ALA A 15 -8.66 12.36 0.19
C ALA A 15 -9.29 10.99 0.46
N TYR A 16 -9.02 10.42 1.63
CA TYR A 16 -9.51 9.11 2.02
C TYR A 16 -9.72 9.05 3.53
N HIS A 17 -10.39 8.00 4.01
CA HIS A 17 -10.49 7.72 5.43
C HIS A 17 -9.10 7.35 5.99
N THR A 18 -8.41 8.32 6.60
CA THR A 18 -7.05 8.16 7.13
C THR A 18 -7.04 7.52 8.52
N ARG A 19 -5.86 7.05 8.95
CA ARG A 19 -5.61 6.79 10.38
C ARG A 19 -5.63 8.10 11.17
N PRO A 20 -5.82 8.07 12.50
CA PRO A 20 -5.59 9.24 13.34
C PRO A 20 -4.19 9.83 13.09
N SER A 21 -4.06 11.16 13.16
CA SER A 21 -2.82 11.93 12.90
C SER A 21 -2.26 11.93 11.47
N GLU A 22 -2.89 11.24 10.52
CA GLU A 22 -2.52 11.25 9.09
C GLU A 22 -3.50 12.07 8.22
N GLY A 23 -4.28 12.99 8.79
CA GLY A 23 -5.38 13.68 8.09
C GLY A 23 -4.99 14.56 6.88
N THR A 24 -3.70 14.68 6.59
CA THR A 24 -3.15 15.38 5.42
C THR A 24 -2.63 14.43 4.35
N SER A 25 -2.63 13.12 4.60
CA SER A 25 -2.20 12.15 3.60
C SER A 25 -3.20 12.08 2.46
N THR A 26 -2.71 11.80 1.27
CA THR A 26 -3.53 11.68 0.07
C THR A 26 -3.13 10.44 -0.69
N LEU A 27 -4.06 9.87 -1.48
CA LEU A 27 -3.71 8.86 -2.45
C LEU A 27 -3.72 9.43 -3.86
N LEU A 28 -2.88 8.89 -4.73
CA LEU A 28 -2.88 9.15 -6.16
C LEU A 28 -3.06 7.83 -6.91
N ILE A 29 -4.03 7.80 -7.82
CA ILE A 29 -4.23 6.65 -8.70
C ILE A 29 -3.16 6.68 -9.80
N LEU A 30 -2.28 5.68 -9.79
CA LEU A 30 -1.19 5.56 -10.75
C LEU A 30 -1.66 4.94 -12.07
N ARG A 31 -2.47 3.88 -11.96
CA ARG A 31 -3.00 3.10 -13.07
C ARG A 31 -4.07 2.13 -12.58
N GLY A 32 -4.84 1.55 -13.49
CA GLY A 32 -5.76 0.46 -13.16
C GLY A 32 -6.83 0.24 -14.20
N GLY A 33 -7.75 -0.66 -13.86
CA GLY A 33 -8.89 -1.05 -14.68
C GLY A 33 -9.47 -2.37 -14.21
N GLY A 34 -10.78 -2.56 -14.40
CA GLY A 34 -11.49 -3.70 -13.84
C GLY A 34 -11.37 -3.72 -12.30
N ASP A 35 -10.91 -4.85 -11.76
CA ASP A 35 -10.88 -5.09 -10.31
C ASP A 35 -9.57 -4.69 -9.62
N THR A 36 -8.52 -4.31 -10.36
CA THR A 36 -7.20 -3.99 -9.77
C THR A 36 -6.77 -2.57 -10.13
N TRP A 37 -6.37 -1.82 -9.12
CA TRP A 37 -5.86 -0.47 -9.19
C TRP A 37 -4.50 -0.40 -8.51
N HIS A 38 -3.66 0.52 -8.94
CA HIS A 38 -2.37 0.79 -8.32
C HIS A 38 -2.36 2.22 -7.87
N ILE A 39 -2.03 2.42 -6.60
CA ILE A 39 -2.01 3.72 -5.96
C ILE A 39 -0.62 4.00 -5.39
N THR A 40 -0.34 5.27 -5.19
CA THR A 40 0.63 5.73 -4.21
C THR A 40 -0.09 6.51 -3.12
N VAL A 41 0.49 6.54 -1.93
CA VAL A 41 -0.03 7.30 -0.79
C VAL A 41 1.08 8.16 -0.24
N ASP A 42 0.86 9.47 -0.15
CA ASP A 42 1.83 10.46 0.32
C ASP A 42 1.38 11.08 1.64
N GLY A 43 2.32 11.59 2.44
CA GLY A 43 2.03 12.30 3.69
C GLY A 43 1.75 11.41 4.89
N LEU A 44 2.24 10.17 4.85
CA LEU A 44 2.14 9.19 5.94
C LEU A 44 3.09 9.51 7.09
N HIS A 45 2.79 8.94 8.25
CA HIS A 45 3.67 8.93 9.41
C HIS A 45 3.85 7.47 9.88
N LEU A 46 4.28 6.61 8.96
CA LEU A 46 4.45 5.18 9.21
C LEU A 46 5.78 4.93 9.92
N LYS A 47 5.73 4.42 11.15
CA LYS A 47 6.94 4.01 11.90
C LYS A 47 7.62 2.87 11.17
N ASN A 48 8.83 3.11 10.68
CA ASN A 48 9.61 2.10 9.96
C ASN A 48 11.08 2.15 10.38
N PRO A 49 11.57 1.19 11.19
CA PRO A 49 12.95 1.18 11.68
C PRO A 49 13.99 0.97 10.55
N TYR A 50 13.57 0.57 9.35
CA TYR A 50 14.43 0.37 8.20
C TYR A 50 14.61 1.63 7.33
N THR A 51 13.93 2.73 7.67
CA THR A 51 14.08 4.02 6.99
C THR A 51 14.95 4.97 7.79
N ALA A 52 15.66 5.87 7.08
CA ALA A 52 16.42 6.94 7.73
C ALA A 52 15.45 7.83 8.52
N GLY A 53 15.69 7.98 9.82
CA GLY A 53 14.80 8.73 10.72
C GLY A 53 13.64 7.93 11.32
N GLY A 54 13.49 6.65 10.95
CA GLY A 54 12.51 5.74 11.58
C GLY A 54 11.06 5.99 11.17
N VAL A 55 10.81 6.87 10.19
CA VAL A 55 9.48 7.22 9.69
C VAL A 55 9.49 7.18 8.17
N GLN A 56 8.57 6.41 7.62
CA GLN A 56 8.25 6.34 6.21
C GLN A 56 7.07 7.27 5.90
N THR A 57 7.25 8.13 4.90
CA THR A 57 6.32 9.21 4.56
C THR A 57 5.36 8.87 3.42
N ASP A 58 5.59 7.75 2.75
CA ASP A 58 4.89 7.38 1.53
C ASP A 58 4.82 5.86 1.33
N LEU A 59 3.82 5.42 0.56
CA LEU A 59 3.78 4.11 -0.08
C LEU A 59 3.91 4.35 -1.59
N PRO A 60 5.08 4.10 -2.20
CA PRO A 60 5.32 4.47 -3.59
C PRO A 60 4.50 3.62 -4.58
N HIS A 61 4.13 2.40 -4.20
CA HIS A 61 3.30 1.51 -5.00
C HIS A 61 2.48 0.57 -4.13
N SER A 62 1.17 0.52 -4.36
CA SER A 62 0.25 -0.38 -3.66
C SER A 62 -0.86 -0.84 -4.60
N PRO A 63 -0.87 -2.13 -5.01
CA PRO A 63 -2.00 -2.74 -5.71
C PRO A 63 -3.20 -2.91 -4.76
N ILE A 64 -4.36 -2.38 -5.12
CA ILE A 64 -5.59 -2.39 -4.33
C ILE A 64 -6.79 -2.79 -5.20
N SER A 65 -7.77 -3.47 -4.61
CA SER A 65 -8.98 -3.87 -5.33
C SER A 65 -9.89 -2.66 -5.57
N ALA A 66 -10.69 -2.70 -6.63
CA ALA A 66 -11.66 -1.63 -6.93
C ALA A 66 -12.64 -1.38 -5.77
N GLY A 67 -13.08 -2.45 -5.10
CA GLY A 67 -13.96 -2.36 -3.94
C GLY A 67 -13.29 -1.67 -2.74
N ALA A 68 -12.05 -2.04 -2.43
CA ALA A 68 -11.30 -1.44 -1.33
C ALA A 68 -10.92 0.02 -1.60
N LEU A 69 -10.53 0.35 -2.83
CA LEU A 69 -10.29 1.72 -3.25
C LEU A 69 -11.52 2.59 -3.04
N ARG A 70 -12.69 2.11 -3.50
CA ARG A 70 -13.97 2.80 -3.32
C ARG A 70 -14.36 3.00 -1.86
N ALA A 71 -14.15 2.00 -1.02
CA ALA A 71 -14.41 2.10 0.41
C ALA A 71 -13.44 3.06 1.12
N SER A 72 -12.28 3.35 0.51
CA SER A 72 -11.28 4.22 1.11
C SER A 72 -11.52 5.71 0.83
N VAL A 73 -11.83 6.07 -0.41
CA VAL A 73 -11.78 7.48 -0.86
C VAL A 73 -12.98 8.30 -0.38
N THR A 74 -12.77 9.59 -0.14
CA THR A 74 -13.85 10.53 0.25
C THR A 74 -14.06 11.62 -0.78
N ASP A 75 -13.03 12.41 -1.07
CA ASP A 75 -13.12 13.61 -1.88
C ASP A 75 -12.05 13.61 -2.97
N LEU A 76 -12.46 13.88 -4.20
CA LEU A 76 -11.53 14.09 -5.31
C LEU A 76 -10.89 15.46 -5.14
N LEU A 77 -9.56 15.47 -4.97
CA LEU A 77 -8.78 16.69 -4.74
C LEU A 77 -8.24 17.29 -6.03
N GLU A 78 -7.85 16.43 -6.97
CA GLU A 78 -7.21 16.83 -8.22
C GLU A 78 -7.44 15.77 -9.31
N GLU A 79 -7.59 16.23 -10.55
CA GLU A 79 -7.57 15.40 -11.75
C GLU A 79 -6.37 15.77 -12.62
N GLY A 80 -5.75 14.78 -13.26
CA GLY A 80 -4.58 15.01 -14.11
C GLY A 80 -3.30 15.33 -13.34
N ALA A 81 -3.21 14.91 -12.07
CA ALA A 81 -2.00 15.02 -11.28
C ALA A 81 -0.84 14.28 -11.98
N PRO A 82 0.39 14.85 -11.97
CA PRO A 82 1.55 14.19 -12.57
C PRO A 82 1.79 12.82 -11.95
N LEU A 83 1.98 11.82 -12.81
CA LEU A 83 2.32 10.47 -12.39
C LEU A 83 3.84 10.36 -12.20
N PRO A 84 4.31 9.66 -11.15
CA PRO A 84 5.72 9.34 -11.00
C PRO A 84 6.27 8.59 -12.23
N GLU A 85 7.49 8.95 -12.65
CA GLU A 85 8.18 8.25 -13.74
C GLU A 85 8.67 6.86 -13.32
N ASP A 86 8.93 6.66 -12.03
CA ASP A 86 9.36 5.37 -11.49
C ASP A 86 8.23 4.33 -11.54
N GLN A 87 8.43 3.29 -12.34
CA GLN A 87 7.50 2.17 -12.52
C GLN A 87 8.02 0.87 -11.89
N SER A 88 9.17 0.90 -11.21
CA SER A 88 9.87 -0.30 -10.73
C SER A 88 8.99 -1.16 -9.80
N GLY A 89 8.25 -0.54 -8.88
CA GLY A 89 7.31 -1.24 -8.00
C GLY A 89 6.20 -1.96 -8.77
N TYR A 90 5.63 -1.31 -9.80
CA TYR A 90 4.65 -1.95 -10.66
C TYR A 90 5.23 -3.11 -11.45
N GLU A 91 6.43 -2.95 -12.03
CA GLU A 91 7.05 -3.99 -12.84
C GLU A 91 7.39 -5.23 -12.01
N GLN A 92 7.93 -5.02 -10.80
CA GLN A 92 8.21 -6.08 -9.84
C GLN A 92 6.92 -6.81 -9.44
N TRP A 93 5.89 -6.05 -9.07
CA TRP A 93 4.58 -6.63 -8.72
C TRP A 93 3.99 -7.42 -9.88
N ARG A 94 3.96 -6.85 -11.09
CA ARG A 94 3.39 -7.50 -12.29
C ARG A 94 4.07 -8.84 -12.53
N GLY A 95 5.40 -8.87 -12.52
CA GLY A 95 6.15 -10.09 -12.75
C GLY A 95 5.84 -11.17 -11.70
N ALA A 96 5.71 -10.78 -10.42
CA ALA A 96 5.32 -11.70 -9.35
C ALA A 96 3.85 -12.14 -9.45
N HIS A 97 2.95 -11.23 -9.83
CA HIS A 97 1.52 -11.52 -10.00
C HIS A 97 1.27 -12.49 -11.15
N GLU A 98 1.98 -12.33 -12.28
CA GLU A 98 1.94 -13.27 -13.41
C GLU A 98 2.40 -14.69 -13.02
N ARG A 99 3.23 -14.82 -11.97
CA ARG A 99 3.64 -16.11 -11.39
C ARG A 99 2.73 -16.59 -10.25
N GLY A 100 1.71 -15.81 -9.87
CA GLY A 100 0.84 -16.11 -8.73
C GLY A 100 1.48 -15.87 -7.35
N GLU A 101 2.57 -15.11 -7.30
CA GLU A 101 3.37 -14.85 -6.09
C GLU A 101 3.05 -13.49 -5.44
N ALA A 102 2.34 -12.62 -6.15
CA ALA A 102 1.87 -11.34 -5.62
C ALA A 102 0.35 -11.24 -5.66
N GLY A 103 -0.20 -10.55 -4.68
CA GLY A 103 -1.64 -10.31 -4.55
C GLY A 103 -2.02 -8.85 -4.70
N VAL A 104 -3.29 -8.59 -4.47
CA VAL A 104 -3.90 -7.25 -4.44
C VAL A 104 -4.47 -7.03 -3.05
N PHE A 105 -4.28 -5.85 -2.47
CA PHE A 105 -4.89 -5.53 -1.19
C PHE A 105 -6.41 -5.41 -1.34
N THR A 106 -7.13 -6.11 -0.47
CA THR A 106 -8.60 -6.02 -0.36
C THR A 106 -9.03 -5.24 0.88
N LEU A 107 -8.09 -4.61 1.57
CA LEU A 107 -8.28 -3.76 2.74
C LEU A 107 -8.34 -2.29 2.32
N GLU A 108 -9.06 -1.47 3.07
CA GLU A 108 -9.07 -0.02 2.88
C GLU A 108 -7.66 0.57 3.12
N VAL A 109 -7.36 1.72 2.52
CA VAL A 109 -6.01 2.32 2.56
C VAL A 109 -5.50 2.49 4.00
N ALA A 110 -6.30 2.99 4.95
CA ALA A 110 -5.87 3.10 6.34
C ALA A 110 -5.53 1.75 7.01
N GLN A 111 -6.24 0.69 6.63
CA GLN A 111 -5.96 -0.67 7.10
C GLN A 111 -4.68 -1.23 6.47
N ILE A 112 -4.43 -0.95 5.19
CA ILE A 112 -3.16 -1.29 4.53
C ILE A 112 -2.00 -0.64 5.27
N VAL A 113 -2.07 0.68 5.51
CA VAL A 113 -1.00 1.42 6.22
C VAL A 113 -0.79 0.85 7.63
N THR A 114 -1.87 0.52 8.34
CA THR A 114 -1.80 -0.12 9.68
C THR A 114 -1.09 -1.48 9.61
N ALA A 115 -1.52 -2.36 8.71
CA ALA A 115 -0.96 -3.70 8.56
C ALA A 115 0.52 -3.67 8.15
N LEU A 116 0.91 -2.72 7.29
CA LEU A 116 2.31 -2.51 6.91
C LEU A 116 3.14 -2.04 8.10
N GLU A 117 2.68 -1.05 8.85
CA GLU A 117 3.37 -0.58 10.05
C GLU A 117 3.57 -1.72 11.06
N GLU A 118 2.53 -2.52 11.32
CA GLU A 118 2.64 -3.69 12.20
C GLU A 118 3.65 -4.71 11.67
N ALA A 119 3.63 -4.99 10.36
CA ALA A 119 4.54 -5.95 9.73
C ALA A 119 6.01 -5.52 9.84
N VAL A 120 6.32 -4.24 9.66
CA VAL A 120 7.73 -3.77 9.76
C VAL A 120 8.23 -3.69 11.19
N ASN A 121 7.34 -3.48 12.17
CA ASN A 121 7.70 -3.33 13.59
C ASN A 121 7.58 -4.64 14.38
N THR A 122 6.96 -5.68 13.83
CA THR A 122 6.92 -7.00 14.47
C THR A 122 8.30 -7.66 14.34
N PRO A 123 8.98 -8.03 15.45
CA PRO A 123 10.23 -8.76 15.38
C PRO A 123 10.00 -10.08 14.64
N ARG A 124 10.78 -10.34 13.58
CA ARG A 124 10.85 -11.69 13.04
C ARG A 124 11.29 -12.63 14.17
N PRO A 125 10.60 -13.76 14.42
CA PRO A 125 11.12 -14.79 15.31
C PRO A 125 12.56 -15.06 14.86
N SER A 126 13.52 -14.93 15.77
CA SER A 126 14.94 -14.93 15.43
C SER A 126 15.26 -16.06 14.45
N GLU A 127 15.88 -15.72 13.32
CA GLU A 127 16.65 -16.71 12.57
C GLU A 127 17.69 -17.27 13.54
N GLY A 128 17.41 -18.46 14.09
CA GLY A 128 18.18 -19.07 15.15
C GLY A 128 17.62 -18.77 16.54
N ASN A 129 16.71 -19.62 17.01
CA ASN A 129 16.56 -19.83 18.44
C ASN A 129 17.77 -20.69 18.91
N PRO A 130 18.65 -20.20 19.80
CA PRO A 130 19.77 -20.99 20.32
C PRO A 130 19.34 -22.22 21.14
N LEU A 131 18.04 -22.41 21.41
CA LEU A 131 17.50 -23.53 22.17
C LEU A 131 17.25 -24.82 21.36
N PHE A 132 17.45 -24.81 20.03
CA PHE A 132 17.42 -26.03 19.23
C PHE A 132 18.80 -26.31 18.63
N GLN A 133 19.65 -27.01 19.39
CA GLN A 133 20.82 -27.67 18.84
C GLN A 133 20.37 -28.74 17.83
N LYS A 134 20.81 -28.60 16.56
CA LYS A 134 20.76 -29.70 15.60
C LYS A 134 21.68 -30.80 16.11
N ASN A 135 21.11 -31.85 16.73
CA ASN A 135 21.87 -33.08 16.98
C ASN A 135 22.32 -33.64 15.63
N LYS A 136 23.62 -33.53 15.32
CA LYS A 136 24.26 -34.35 14.30
C LYS A 136 24.39 -35.76 14.88
N LEU A 137 23.49 -36.65 14.49
CA LEU A 137 23.71 -38.08 14.65
C LEU A 137 24.76 -38.50 13.61
N LYS A 138 25.87 -39.06 14.11
CA LYS A 138 26.82 -39.86 13.32
C LYS A 138 26.34 -41.31 13.29
#